data_AF-A0A0G1LKD7-F1
#
_entry.id   AF-A0A0G1LKD7-F1
#
_cell.length_a   1.000
_cell.length_b   1.000
_cell.length_c   1.000
_cell.angle_alpha   90.00
_cell.angle_beta   90.00
_cell.angle_gamma   90.00
#
_symmetry.space_group_name_H-M   'P 1'
#
loop_
_entity.id
_entity.type
_entity.pdbx_description
1 polymer ?
#
loop_
_entity_poly.entity_id
_entity_poly.type
_entity_poly.pdbx_seq_one_letter_code
_entity_poly.pdbx_strand_id
1 'polypeptide(L)'
;MLITELPSLDRKLIKDLKIALKDFEPMVKNPQFLWNGRKIKNFGLLPREAWANWLICAVLRKMHNRDITFMEDDSGDGFVIDKDLRLAFQTEHVSALDVPRGRKLPSGEQRVIDAINLKIARGADYAHEKLLVTFFDGAGQFFRNKIRESIFGRHNFEAVFCVGLLNSGPEGYSYTVTEFRDSFGEQSVTHKVEINSDFTDWEITQIMR
;
A
#
# COMPACT_ATOMS: atom_id res chain seq x y z
N MET A 1 13.95 -17.18 0.37
CA MET A 1 15.07 -16.57 -0.34
C MET A 1 14.84 -15.05 -0.52
N LEU A 2 15.29 -14.23 0.44
CA LEU A 2 15.58 -12.80 0.24
C LEU A 2 16.11 -12.65 -1.18
N ILE A 3 15.41 -11.90 -2.03
CA ILE A 3 15.90 -11.60 -3.37
C ILE A 3 17.13 -10.71 -3.14
N THR A 4 18.30 -11.34 -3.00
CA THR A 4 19.61 -10.70 -2.78
C THR A 4 20.18 -10.11 -4.06
N GLU A 5 19.50 -10.32 -5.19
CA GLU A 5 19.84 -9.72 -6.47
C GLU A 5 18.61 -9.00 -7.00
N LEU A 6 18.69 -7.65 -7.09
CA LEU A 6 17.68 -6.83 -7.74
C LEU A 6 17.19 -7.54 -9.01
N PRO A 7 15.87 -7.79 -9.19
CA PRO A 7 15.36 -8.40 -10.41
C PRO A 7 15.93 -7.67 -11.62
N SER A 8 16.23 -8.40 -12.69
CA SER A 8 16.80 -7.84 -13.93
C SER A 8 16.10 -6.52 -14.28
N LEU A 9 16.88 -5.44 -14.43
CA LEU A 9 16.44 -4.05 -14.65
C LEU A 9 15.63 -3.82 -15.94
N ASP A 10 15.25 -4.87 -16.66
CA ASP A 10 14.33 -4.81 -17.81
C ASP A 10 12.90 -4.43 -17.39
N ARG A 11 12.62 -4.37 -16.09
CA ARG A 11 11.33 -3.94 -15.52
C ARG A 11 11.33 -2.44 -15.24
N LYS A 12 10.20 -1.79 -15.48
CA LYS A 12 10.08 -0.35 -15.21
C LYS A 12 10.05 -0.09 -13.71
N LEU A 13 10.99 0.76 -13.30
CA LEU A 13 11.17 1.25 -11.94
C LEU A 13 10.75 2.73 -11.88
N ILE A 14 10.07 3.13 -10.82
CA ILE A 14 9.87 4.55 -10.55
C ILE A 14 11.20 5.17 -10.10
N LYS A 15 11.71 6.10 -10.90
CA LYS A 15 12.99 6.77 -10.63
C LYS A 15 12.84 7.94 -9.67
N ASP A 16 11.70 8.61 -9.71
CA ASP A 16 11.43 9.82 -8.95
C ASP A 16 9.98 9.81 -8.45
N LEU A 17 9.80 9.76 -7.12
CA LEU A 17 8.47 9.77 -6.50
C LEU A 17 7.75 11.11 -6.69
N LYS A 18 8.46 12.23 -6.83
CA LYS A 18 7.85 13.55 -7.03
C LYS A 18 7.26 13.67 -8.43
N ILE A 19 7.97 13.19 -9.45
CA ILE A 19 7.43 13.12 -10.81
C ILE A 19 6.24 12.15 -10.85
N ALA A 20 6.39 10.96 -10.26
CA ALA A 20 5.31 9.98 -10.21
C ALA A 20 4.07 10.51 -9.50
N LEU A 21 4.22 11.30 -8.42
CA LEU A 21 3.09 11.92 -7.71
C LEU A 21 2.24 12.76 -8.66
N LYS A 22 2.88 13.58 -9.51
CA LYS A 22 2.18 14.39 -10.48
C LYS A 22 1.47 13.55 -11.54
N ASP A 23 2.11 12.48 -11.99
CA ASP A 23 1.51 11.51 -12.93
C ASP A 23 0.31 10.77 -12.31
N PHE A 24 0.27 10.61 -10.98
CA PHE A 24 -0.84 10.01 -10.23
C PHE A 24 -2.06 10.92 -10.06
N GLU A 25 -1.91 12.23 -10.21
CA GLU A 25 -3.00 13.21 -10.03
C GLU A 25 -4.31 12.83 -10.74
N PRO A 26 -4.36 12.57 -12.07
CA PRO A 26 -5.63 12.32 -12.75
C PRO A 26 -6.33 11.05 -12.26
N MET A 27 -5.58 10.03 -11.85
CA MET A 27 -6.16 8.77 -11.39
C MET A 27 -6.62 8.82 -9.94
N VAL A 28 -5.99 9.63 -9.10
CA VAL A 28 -6.42 9.84 -7.71
C VAL A 28 -7.59 10.81 -7.64
N LYS A 29 -7.60 11.86 -8.48
CA LYS A 29 -8.72 12.82 -8.56
C LYS A 29 -10.02 12.23 -9.07
N ASN A 30 -9.97 11.13 -9.82
CA ASN A 30 -11.15 10.39 -10.23
C ASN A 30 -11.14 8.98 -9.61
N PRO A 31 -11.87 8.76 -8.49
CA PRO A 31 -11.90 7.50 -7.74
C PRO A 31 -12.26 6.27 -8.58
N GLN A 32 -12.96 6.43 -9.70
CA GLN A 32 -13.32 5.31 -10.58
C GLN A 32 -12.08 4.59 -11.15
N PHE A 33 -10.96 5.29 -11.32
CA PHE A 33 -9.70 4.66 -11.75
C PHE A 33 -9.13 3.74 -10.67
N LEU A 34 -9.29 4.07 -9.40
CA LEU A 34 -8.84 3.24 -8.28
C LEU A 34 -9.76 2.02 -8.11
N TRP A 35 -11.07 2.16 -8.34
CA TRP A 35 -12.05 1.08 -8.21
C TRP A 35 -11.97 0.04 -9.34
N ASN A 36 -11.96 0.49 -10.59
CA ASN A 36 -12.18 -0.36 -11.76
C ASN A 36 -10.97 -0.38 -12.71
N GLY A 37 -9.83 0.19 -12.29
CA GLY A 37 -8.71 0.51 -13.16
C GLY A 37 -8.24 -0.65 -14.04
N ARG A 38 -7.92 -0.32 -15.29
CA ARG A 38 -7.06 -1.13 -16.15
C ARG A 38 -5.60 -0.82 -15.80
N LYS A 39 -4.68 -1.73 -16.13
CA LYS A 39 -3.24 -1.49 -15.97
C LYS A 39 -2.86 -0.14 -16.59
N ILE A 40 -1.96 0.58 -15.94
CA ILE A 40 -1.44 1.85 -16.48
C ILE A 40 -0.70 1.50 -17.78
N LYS A 41 -0.99 2.21 -18.89
CA LYS A 41 -0.44 1.83 -20.22
C LYS A 41 1.08 1.68 -20.23
N ASN A 42 1.77 2.52 -19.47
CA ASN A 42 3.22 2.56 -19.42
C ASN A 42 3.80 1.90 -18.16
N PHE A 43 2.99 1.32 -17.29
CA PHE A 43 3.42 0.71 -16.03
C PHE A 43 2.45 -0.42 -15.63
N GLY A 44 2.92 -1.66 -15.56
CA GLY A 44 2.11 -2.89 -15.54
C GLY A 44 1.21 -3.08 -14.31
N LEU A 45 1.20 -2.15 -13.35
CA LEU A 45 0.36 -2.18 -12.17
C LEU A 45 -1.01 -1.53 -12.41
N LEU A 46 -1.99 -1.95 -11.61
CA LEU A 46 -3.28 -1.27 -11.53
C LEU A 46 -3.11 0.07 -10.80
N PRO A 47 -3.94 1.10 -11.10
CA PRO A 47 -3.87 2.42 -10.48
C PRO A 47 -3.77 2.38 -8.95
N ARG A 48 -4.60 1.57 -8.29
CA ARG A 48 -4.59 1.40 -6.83
C ARG A 48 -3.32 0.75 -6.29
N GLU A 49 -2.71 -0.16 -7.05
CA GLU A 49 -1.50 -0.87 -6.65
C GLU A 49 -0.29 0.05 -6.72
N ALA A 50 -0.16 0.74 -7.86
CA ALA A 50 0.86 1.77 -8.04
C ALA A 50 0.73 2.89 -7.02
N TRP A 51 -0.50 3.33 -6.72
CA TRP A 51 -0.75 4.38 -5.75
C TRP A 51 -0.43 3.95 -4.31
N ALA A 52 -0.86 2.75 -3.90
CA ALA A 52 -0.54 2.23 -2.57
C ALA A 52 0.97 2.00 -2.41
N ASN A 53 1.65 1.48 -3.44
CA ASN A 53 3.11 1.34 -3.43
C ASN A 53 3.82 2.70 -3.34
N TRP A 54 3.33 3.73 -4.03
CA TRP A 54 3.85 5.10 -3.89
C TRP A 54 3.73 5.61 -2.45
N LEU A 55 2.56 5.48 -1.83
CA LEU A 55 2.30 5.91 -0.46
C LEU A 55 3.20 5.20 0.55
N ILE A 56 3.37 3.88 0.39
CA ILE A 56 4.28 3.07 1.23
C ILE A 56 5.72 3.53 1.05
N CYS A 57 6.19 3.70 -0.19
CA CYS A 57 7.56 4.14 -0.46
C CYS A 57 7.82 5.53 0.13
N ALA A 58 6.89 6.47 0.01
CA ALA A 58 7.01 7.80 0.59
C ALA A 58 7.22 7.73 2.11
N VAL A 59 6.42 6.91 2.81
CA VAL A 59 6.53 6.68 4.26
C VAL A 59 7.85 6.01 4.62
N LEU A 60 8.22 4.92 3.95
CA LEU A 60 9.47 4.20 4.22
C LEU A 60 10.71 5.08 3.98
N ARG A 61 10.72 5.90 2.92
CA ARG A 61 11.77 6.90 2.68
C ARG A 61 11.89 7.86 3.86
N LYS A 62 10.77 8.38 4.36
CA LYS A 62 10.75 9.30 5.52
C LYS A 62 11.26 8.62 6.79
N MET A 63 10.82 7.39 7.07
CA MET A 63 11.17 6.65 8.28
C MET A 63 12.65 6.28 8.33
N HIS A 64 13.22 5.93 7.17
CA HIS A 64 14.53 5.30 7.11
C HIS A 64 15.61 6.17 6.49
N ASN A 65 15.24 7.30 5.88
CA ASN A 65 16.15 8.18 5.15
C ASN A 65 17.00 7.41 4.11
N ARG A 66 16.34 6.53 3.34
CA ARG A 66 16.93 5.65 2.32
C ARG A 66 16.27 5.86 0.96
N ASP A 67 16.94 5.50 -0.14
CA ASP A 67 16.33 5.49 -1.47
C ASP A 67 15.44 4.25 -1.69
N ILE A 68 14.18 4.39 -1.29
CA ILE A 68 13.15 3.34 -1.41
C ILE A 68 12.14 3.71 -2.51
N THR A 69 11.89 2.82 -3.46
CA THR A 69 10.95 3.05 -4.58
C THR A 69 10.17 1.79 -4.92
N PHE A 70 9.40 1.78 -5.99
CA PHE A 70 8.67 0.60 -6.44
C PHE A 70 8.82 0.33 -7.94
N MET A 71 8.57 -0.92 -8.31
CA MET A 71 8.76 -1.48 -9.65
C MET A 71 7.54 -2.30 -10.05
N GLU A 72 7.28 -2.39 -11.37
CA GLU A 72 6.28 -3.32 -11.89
C GLU A 72 6.73 -4.80 -11.80
N ASP A 73 5.77 -5.72 -11.93
CA ASP A 73 6.00 -7.15 -12.09
C ASP A 73 5.17 -7.67 -13.27
N ASP A 74 5.67 -8.73 -13.92
CA ASP A 74 4.98 -9.37 -15.06
C ASP A 74 3.81 -10.23 -14.61
N SER A 75 3.92 -10.80 -13.40
CA SER A 75 3.03 -11.82 -12.87
C SER A 75 2.27 -11.43 -11.59
N GLY A 76 2.63 -10.34 -10.95
CA GLY A 76 2.14 -9.95 -9.63
C GLY A 76 1.91 -8.44 -9.51
N ASP A 77 1.78 -8.00 -8.26
CA ASP A 77 1.31 -6.65 -7.95
C ASP A 77 2.47 -5.65 -7.71
N GLY A 78 3.66 -6.00 -8.20
CA GLY A 78 4.87 -5.18 -8.16
C GLY A 78 5.84 -5.53 -7.05
N PHE A 79 6.82 -4.66 -6.85
CA PHE A 79 7.84 -4.76 -5.80
C PHE A 79 8.04 -3.41 -5.11
N VAL A 80 8.32 -3.45 -3.81
CA VAL A 80 8.99 -2.36 -3.08
C VAL A 80 10.49 -2.65 -3.07
N ILE A 81 11.29 -1.67 -3.48
CA ILE A 81 12.73 -1.77 -3.68
C ILE A 81 13.41 -0.80 -2.74
N ASP A 82 14.29 -1.31 -1.89
CA ASP A 82 15.26 -0.51 -1.15
C ASP A 82 16.60 -0.57 -1.88
N LYS A 83 16.99 0.52 -2.54
CA LYS A 83 18.22 0.54 -3.34
C LYS A 83 19.47 0.57 -2.49
N ASP A 84 19.39 1.16 -1.30
CA ASP A 84 20.54 1.31 -0.41
C ASP A 84 20.89 -0.03 0.23
N LEU A 85 19.88 -0.81 0.65
CA LEU A 85 20.06 -2.17 1.15
C LEU A 85 20.12 -3.24 0.05
N ARG A 86 19.83 -2.87 -1.20
CA ARG A 86 19.69 -3.79 -2.34
C ARG A 86 18.69 -4.91 -2.07
N LEU A 87 17.55 -4.55 -1.47
CA LEU A 87 16.47 -5.48 -1.17
C LEU A 87 15.27 -5.21 -2.08
N ALA A 88 14.62 -6.29 -2.48
CA ALA A 88 13.36 -6.25 -3.21
C ALA A 88 12.33 -7.12 -2.48
N PHE A 89 11.17 -6.54 -2.19
CA PHE A 89 10.05 -7.25 -1.60
C PHE A 89 8.90 -7.29 -2.59
N GLN A 90 8.46 -8.48 -2.98
CA GLN A 90 7.29 -8.61 -3.82
C GLN A 90 6.06 -8.15 -3.05
N THR A 91 5.19 -7.39 -3.70
CA THR A 91 3.93 -6.95 -3.12
C THR A 91 2.79 -7.81 -3.62
N GLU A 92 1.89 -8.16 -2.71
CA GLU A 92 0.56 -8.72 -2.98
C GLU A 92 -0.45 -7.67 -2.57
N HIS A 93 -1.44 -7.42 -3.41
CA HIS A 93 -2.46 -6.39 -3.17
C HIS A 93 -3.83 -7.01 -2.97
N VAL A 94 -4.60 -6.38 -2.08
CA VAL A 94 -6.03 -6.58 -1.94
C VAL A 94 -6.72 -5.22 -1.83
N SER A 95 -7.95 -5.16 -2.34
CA SER A 95 -8.77 -3.95 -2.32
C SER A 95 -9.98 -4.18 -1.43
N ALA A 96 -10.14 -3.33 -0.43
CA ALA A 96 -11.30 -3.29 0.46
C ALA A 96 -12.13 -2.00 0.25
N LEU A 97 -12.13 -1.47 -0.98
CA LEU A 97 -12.88 -0.25 -1.37
C LEU A 97 -14.41 -0.43 -1.28
N ASP A 98 -15.11 0.64 -0.92
CA ASP A 98 -16.56 0.78 -0.79
C ASP A 98 -17.13 1.13 -2.16
N VAL A 99 -17.07 0.15 -3.06
CA VAL A 99 -17.60 0.33 -4.40
C VAL A 99 -19.12 0.13 -4.34
N PRO A 100 -19.94 1.15 -4.65
CA PRO A 100 -21.39 1.05 -4.57
C PRO A 100 -21.91 0.11 -5.68
N ARG A 101 -21.99 -1.20 -5.37
CA ARG A 101 -22.48 -2.26 -6.27
C ARG A 101 -23.85 -2.80 -5.86
N GLY A 102 -24.66 -1.97 -5.19
CA GLY A 102 -26.04 -2.33 -4.79
C GLY A 102 -26.12 -3.40 -3.69
N ARG A 103 -25.04 -3.68 -2.96
CA ARG A 103 -25.01 -4.56 -1.80
C ARG A 103 -24.60 -3.79 -0.55
N LYS A 104 -25.20 -4.13 0.59
CA LYS A 104 -24.75 -3.62 1.89
C LYS A 104 -23.41 -4.27 2.22
N LEU A 105 -22.35 -3.48 2.24
CA LEU A 105 -21.01 -3.95 2.58
C LEU A 105 -20.83 -4.06 4.11
N PRO A 106 -19.95 -4.95 4.60
CA PRO A 106 -19.50 -4.94 6.00
C PRO A 106 -18.84 -3.61 6.39
N SER A 107 -18.57 -3.41 7.68
CA SER A 107 -17.78 -2.26 8.15
C SER A 107 -16.41 -2.21 7.46
N GLY A 108 -15.78 -1.02 7.46
CA GLY A 108 -14.47 -0.82 6.83
C GLY A 108 -13.42 -1.81 7.35
N GLU A 109 -13.35 -2.03 8.66
CA GLU A 109 -12.36 -2.94 9.27
C GLU A 109 -12.64 -4.39 8.91
N GLN A 110 -13.90 -4.82 8.93
CA GLN A 110 -14.24 -6.19 8.59
C GLN A 110 -13.88 -6.47 7.12
N ARG A 111 -14.11 -5.52 6.21
CA ARG A 111 -13.69 -5.66 4.81
C ARG A 111 -12.18 -5.81 4.67
N VAL A 112 -11.40 -5.05 5.43
CA VAL A 112 -9.93 -5.16 5.43
C VAL A 112 -9.50 -6.52 6.01
N ILE A 113 -10.08 -6.94 7.14
CA ILE A 113 -9.80 -8.24 7.77
C ILE A 113 -10.13 -9.39 6.83
N ASP A 114 -11.30 -9.36 6.18
CA ASP A 114 -11.73 -10.39 5.23
C ASP A 114 -10.78 -10.44 4.03
N ALA A 115 -10.41 -9.29 3.47
CA ALA A 115 -9.47 -9.20 2.35
C ALA A 115 -8.09 -9.77 2.70
N ILE A 116 -7.58 -9.48 3.91
CA ILE A 116 -6.31 -10.03 4.39
C ILE A 116 -6.43 -11.54 4.61
N ASN A 117 -7.49 -12.01 5.27
CA ASN A 117 -7.70 -13.43 5.55
C ASN A 117 -7.77 -14.29 4.28
N LEU A 118 -8.29 -13.76 3.17
CA LEU A 118 -8.26 -14.45 1.88
C LEU A 118 -6.83 -14.74 1.39
N LYS A 119 -5.89 -13.82 1.64
CA LYS A 119 -4.48 -14.01 1.27
C LYS A 119 -3.77 -14.92 2.28
N ILE A 120 -4.07 -14.79 3.57
CA ILE A 120 -3.57 -15.71 4.62
C ILE A 120 -3.96 -17.15 4.32
N ALA A 121 -5.20 -17.39 3.85
CA ALA A 121 -5.70 -18.72 3.53
C ALA A 121 -4.93 -19.44 2.42
N ARG A 122 -4.09 -18.72 1.64
CA ARG A 122 -3.22 -19.33 0.63
C ARG A 122 -1.99 -20.03 1.22
N GLY A 123 -1.73 -19.86 2.52
CA GLY A 123 -0.68 -20.57 3.25
C GLY A 123 0.64 -19.80 3.37
N ALA A 124 1.52 -20.29 4.24
CA ALA A 124 2.79 -19.64 4.57
C ALA A 124 3.73 -19.54 3.36
N ASP A 125 3.85 -20.61 2.57
CA ASP A 125 4.68 -20.65 1.36
C ASP A 125 4.29 -19.56 0.35
N TYR A 126 3.00 -19.22 0.26
CA TYR A 126 2.52 -18.17 -0.62
C TYR A 126 2.92 -16.76 -0.12
N ALA A 127 2.95 -16.58 1.20
CA ALA A 127 3.19 -15.30 1.86
C ALA A 127 4.68 -15.00 2.11
N HIS A 128 5.50 -16.05 2.13
CA HIS A 128 6.93 -16.00 2.42
C HIS A 128 7.64 -14.89 1.61
N GLU A 129 8.35 -13.99 2.31
CA GLU A 129 9.12 -12.87 1.73
C GLU A 129 8.33 -11.84 0.93
N LYS A 130 7.00 -11.81 1.08
CA LYS A 130 6.14 -10.82 0.44
C LYS A 130 5.61 -9.80 1.43
N LEU A 131 5.29 -8.63 0.91
CA LEU A 131 4.47 -7.62 1.59
C LEU A 131 3.02 -7.79 1.16
N LEU A 132 2.09 -7.83 2.10
CA LEU A 132 0.67 -7.73 1.78
C LEU A 132 0.22 -6.28 1.93
N VAL A 133 -0.36 -5.70 0.88
CA VAL A 133 -0.87 -4.34 0.84
C VAL A 133 -2.38 -4.37 0.71
N THR A 134 -3.07 -3.78 1.68
CA THR A 134 -4.53 -3.58 1.61
C THR A 134 -4.83 -2.12 1.35
N PHE A 135 -5.46 -1.83 0.22
CA PHE A 135 -5.93 -0.49 -0.13
C PHE A 135 -7.44 -0.37 0.14
N PHE A 136 -7.86 0.69 0.83
CA PHE A 136 -9.25 0.89 1.21
C PHE A 136 -9.65 2.37 1.30
N ASP A 137 -10.95 2.63 1.16
CA ASP A 137 -11.59 3.94 1.30
C ASP A 137 -12.67 3.85 2.38
N GLY A 138 -13.13 5.01 2.86
CA GLY A 138 -14.11 5.07 3.95
C GLY A 138 -13.51 4.72 5.32
N ALA A 139 -12.26 5.13 5.58
CA ALA A 139 -11.57 4.97 6.87
C ALA A 139 -12.18 5.83 8.01
N GLY A 140 -13.49 6.12 7.95
CA GLY A 140 -14.24 6.62 9.10
C GLY A 140 -14.04 5.66 10.27
N GLN A 141 -13.20 6.08 11.22
CA GLN A 141 -12.76 5.34 12.40
C GLN A 141 -12.48 3.84 12.14
N PHE A 142 -11.41 3.53 11.41
CA PHE A 142 -10.88 2.17 11.40
C PHE A 142 -10.13 1.88 12.72
N PHE A 143 -10.55 0.85 13.45
CA PHE A 143 -9.84 0.37 14.65
C PHE A 143 -8.69 -0.55 14.28
N ARG A 144 -7.49 0.02 14.27
CA ARG A 144 -6.21 -0.70 14.03
C ARG A 144 -6.03 -1.92 14.90
N ASN A 145 -6.38 -1.80 16.17
CA ASN A 145 -6.27 -2.89 17.14
C ASN A 145 -7.08 -4.10 16.70
N LYS A 146 -8.30 -3.91 16.17
CA LYS A 146 -9.12 -5.04 15.67
C LYS A 146 -8.44 -5.77 14.51
N ILE A 147 -7.81 -5.03 13.60
CA ILE A 147 -7.07 -5.65 12.50
C ILE A 147 -5.84 -6.39 13.04
N ARG A 148 -5.06 -5.75 13.92
CA ARG A 148 -3.88 -6.36 14.53
C ARG A 148 -4.23 -7.64 15.27
N GLU A 149 -5.19 -7.59 16.18
CA GLU A 149 -5.70 -8.74 16.93
C GLU A 149 -6.16 -9.86 16.00
N SER A 150 -6.79 -9.50 14.88
CA SER A 150 -7.19 -10.50 13.90
C SER A 150 -5.98 -11.17 13.26
N ILE A 151 -4.97 -10.45 12.79
CA ILE A 151 -3.95 -11.02 11.89
C ILE A 151 -2.65 -11.45 12.59
N PHE A 152 -2.42 -11.04 13.83
CA PHE A 152 -1.17 -11.27 14.57
C PHE A 152 -0.81 -12.75 14.67
N GLY A 153 0.43 -13.09 14.31
CA GLY A 153 0.96 -14.46 14.37
C GLY A 153 0.35 -15.42 13.35
N ARG A 154 -0.50 -14.92 12.43
CA ARG A 154 -1.20 -15.75 11.42
C ARG A 154 -0.85 -15.36 9.98
N HIS A 155 -0.33 -14.17 9.74
CA HIS A 155 -0.27 -13.64 8.38
C HIS A 155 0.87 -14.19 7.53
N ASN A 156 2.00 -14.59 8.12
CA ASN A 156 3.19 -15.13 7.45
C ASN A 156 3.89 -14.23 6.40
N PHE A 157 3.29 -13.11 6.00
CA PHE A 157 3.94 -12.04 5.23
C PHE A 157 5.04 -11.34 6.06
N GLU A 158 6.04 -10.75 5.40
CA GLU A 158 7.10 -9.95 6.05
C GLU A 158 6.52 -8.75 6.79
N ALA A 159 5.52 -8.12 6.18
CA ALA A 159 4.69 -7.11 6.79
C ALA A 159 3.34 -7.04 6.06
N VAL A 160 2.33 -6.55 6.78
CA VAL A 160 1.04 -6.15 6.21
C VAL A 160 0.92 -4.64 6.29
N PHE A 161 0.76 -3.99 5.14
CA PHE A 161 0.48 -2.56 5.03
C PHE A 161 -1.01 -2.33 4.79
N CYS A 162 -1.64 -1.51 5.62
CA CYS A 162 -3.00 -1.01 5.41
C CYS A 162 -2.94 0.46 4.99
N VAL A 163 -3.36 0.75 3.76
CA VAL A 163 -3.36 2.08 3.14
C VAL A 163 -4.81 2.56 3.00
N GLY A 164 -5.19 3.53 3.82
CA GLY A 164 -6.58 3.99 3.95
C GLY A 164 -6.74 5.47 3.61
N LEU A 165 -7.68 5.81 2.71
CA LEU A 165 -8.06 7.20 2.46
C LEU A 165 -8.80 7.78 3.68
N LEU A 166 -8.25 8.87 4.25
CA LEU A 166 -8.86 9.62 5.36
C LEU A 166 -9.77 10.74 4.87
N ASN A 167 -9.23 11.64 4.05
CA ASN A 167 -9.96 12.78 3.50
C ASN A 167 -9.54 13.02 2.05
N SER A 168 -10.48 13.52 1.25
CA SER A 168 -10.26 14.04 -0.09
C SER A 168 -11.09 15.30 -0.27
N GLY A 169 -10.49 16.39 -0.77
CA GLY A 169 -11.20 17.66 -0.95
C GLY A 169 -10.37 18.71 -1.68
N PRO A 170 -10.84 19.97 -1.69
CA PRO A 170 -10.17 21.08 -2.37
C PRO A 170 -8.73 21.34 -1.91
N GLU A 171 -8.46 21.07 -0.63
CA GLU A 171 -7.12 21.24 -0.02
C GLU A 171 -6.16 20.09 -0.35
N GLY A 172 -6.67 19.00 -0.94
CA GLY A 172 -5.89 17.83 -1.33
C GLY A 172 -6.39 16.53 -0.70
N TYR A 173 -5.45 15.64 -0.41
CA TYR A 173 -5.73 14.26 -0.01
C TYR A 173 -4.95 13.89 1.24
N SER A 174 -5.55 13.07 2.10
CA SER A 174 -4.83 12.48 3.23
C SER A 174 -5.08 10.99 3.33
N TYR A 175 -4.02 10.25 3.60
CA TYR A 175 -4.03 8.80 3.73
C TYR A 175 -3.38 8.38 5.05
N THR A 176 -3.80 7.23 5.57
CA THR A 176 -3.02 6.48 6.56
C THR A 176 -2.24 5.39 5.87
N VAL A 177 -1.02 5.15 6.36
CA VAL A 177 -0.22 3.98 6.04
C VAL A 177 0.13 3.34 7.39
N THR A 178 -0.50 2.20 7.68
CA THR A 178 -0.23 1.42 8.89
C THR A 178 0.56 0.18 8.54
N GLU A 179 1.66 -0.04 9.24
CA GLU A 179 2.50 -1.23 9.12
C GLU A 179 2.25 -2.18 10.30
N PHE A 180 1.93 -3.44 9.97
CA PHE A 180 1.84 -4.53 10.92
C PHE A 180 2.97 -5.53 10.63
N ARG A 181 3.78 -5.80 11.66
CA ARG A 181 4.79 -6.86 11.66
C ARG A 181 4.66 -7.67 12.93
N ASP A 182 4.73 -8.99 12.86
CA ASP A 182 4.72 -9.82 14.06
C ASP A 182 5.88 -9.48 15.02
N SER A 183 7.02 -9.02 14.51
CA SER A 183 8.14 -8.51 15.31
C SER A 183 7.82 -7.26 16.15
N PHE A 184 6.72 -6.56 15.88
CA PHE A 184 6.25 -5.42 16.69
C PHE A 184 5.38 -5.83 17.89
N GLY A 185 5.10 -7.13 18.07
CA GLY A 185 4.25 -7.60 19.16
C GLY A 185 2.84 -6.99 19.08
N GLU A 186 2.36 -6.33 20.13
CA GLU A 186 1.02 -5.71 20.10
C GLU A 186 0.99 -4.37 19.36
N GLN A 187 2.15 -3.80 19.01
CA GLN A 187 2.25 -2.47 18.43
C GLN A 187 2.04 -2.47 16.91
N SER A 188 1.65 -1.30 16.40
CA SER A 188 1.52 -1.02 14.97
C SER A 188 1.95 0.42 14.72
N VAL A 189 2.76 0.64 13.69
CA VAL A 189 3.23 1.99 13.36
C VAL A 189 2.31 2.59 12.30
N THR A 190 1.78 3.79 12.55
CA THR A 190 0.91 4.49 11.59
C THR A 190 1.47 5.86 11.25
N HIS A 191 1.53 6.13 9.96
CA HIS A 191 1.83 7.43 9.39
C HIS A 191 0.61 8.01 8.69
N LYS A 192 0.46 9.32 8.78
CA LYS A 192 -0.44 10.11 7.94
C LYS A 192 0.39 10.71 6.81
N VAL A 193 -0.08 10.56 5.58
CA VAL A 193 0.49 11.16 4.38
C VAL A 193 -0.50 12.22 3.90
N GLU A 194 -0.05 13.46 3.80
CA GLU A 194 -0.86 14.60 3.35
C GLU A 194 -0.31 15.08 2.03
N ILE A 195 -1.16 15.19 1.02
CA ILE A 195 -0.79 15.50 -0.36
C ILE A 195 -1.57 16.74 -0.76
N ASN A 196 -0.85 17.75 -1.25
CA ASN A 196 -1.48 18.99 -1.66
C ASN A 196 -2.35 18.82 -2.92
N SER A 197 -3.27 19.74 -3.13
CA SER A 197 -4.30 19.65 -4.17
C SER A 197 -3.78 19.62 -5.62
N ASP A 198 -2.56 20.07 -5.86
CA ASP A 198 -1.90 20.06 -7.17
C ASP A 198 -0.91 18.90 -7.37
N PHE A 199 -0.78 17.99 -6.39
CA PHE A 199 0.06 16.80 -6.46
C PHE A 199 1.53 17.13 -6.74
N THR A 200 2.04 18.22 -6.18
CA THR A 200 3.45 18.62 -6.32
C THR A 200 4.26 18.40 -5.05
N ASP A 201 3.59 18.21 -3.91
CA ASP A 201 4.25 18.03 -2.62
C ASP A 201 3.45 17.16 -1.65
N TRP A 202 4.14 16.65 -0.63
CA TRP A 202 3.52 15.87 0.43
C TRP A 202 4.24 16.02 1.77
N GLU A 203 3.48 15.83 2.85
CA GLU A 203 3.99 15.76 4.21
C GLU A 203 3.68 14.40 4.83
N ILE A 204 4.59 13.91 5.67
CA ILE A 204 4.43 12.65 6.40
C ILE A 204 4.62 12.90 7.89
N THR A 205 3.60 12.59 8.67
CA THR A 205 3.61 12.66 10.13
C THR A 205 3.36 11.28 10.72
N GLN A 206 4.19 10.86 11.68
CA GLN A 206 3.90 9.66 12.45
C GLN A 206 2.82 10.01 13.48
N ILE A 207 1.65 9.38 13.36
CA ILE A 207 0.52 9.71 14.23
C ILE A 207 0.42 8.76 15.43
N MET A 208 0.95 7.54 15.36
CA MET A 208 1.02 6.59 16.48
C MET A 208 2.22 5.63 16.33
N ARG A 209 2.73 5.11 17.46
CA ARG A 209 3.84 4.17 17.57
C ARG A 209 3.38 2.93 18.32
#